data_AF-A0A7D5BYP6-F1
#
_entry.id   AF-A0A7D5BYP6-F1
#
_cell.length_a   1.000
_cell.length_b   1.000
_cell.length_c   1.000
_cell.angle_alpha   90.00
_cell.angle_beta   90.00
_cell.angle_gamma   90.00
#
_symmetry.space_group_name_H-M   'P 1'
#
loop_
_entity.id
_entity.type
_entity.pdbx_description
1 polymer ?
#
loop_
_entity_poly.entity_id
_entity_poly.type
_entity_poly.pdbx_seq_one_letter_code
_entity_poly.pdbx_strand_id
1 'polypeptide(L)'
;MPVDLLKSDPYDTINVRLGTNKAAIIKLLYQDTNLAYTPADIREVLDLPRGTTSTTLSRHYDDGLIGKTSDGLYHGLESRDEVRRFARSLVQLDDMATRYPDPGLTPDDVEQTGEGARLPHDRAGADSVKSEEEPAPTEWVDSTDTASSPDTDSASDGVSDDGR
;
A
#
# COMPACT_ATOMS: atom_id res chain seq x y z
N MET A 1 11.32 -8.40 6.39
CA MET A 1 12.21 -7.55 5.56
C MET A 1 11.44 -6.29 5.18
N PRO A 2 11.93 -5.08 5.50
CA PRO A 2 11.30 -3.83 5.09
C PRO A 2 11.42 -3.64 3.56
N VAL A 3 10.40 -3.06 2.94
CA VAL A 3 10.37 -2.76 1.50
C VAL A 3 10.75 -1.30 1.30
N ASP A 4 11.67 -1.04 0.38
CA ASP A 4 12.16 0.30 0.06
C ASP A 4 11.18 1.01 -0.88
N LEU A 5 10.37 1.90 -0.31
CA LEU A 5 9.33 2.64 -1.04
C LEU A 5 9.92 3.62 -2.07
N LEU A 6 11.19 4.03 -1.94
CA LEU A 6 11.85 4.94 -2.87
C LEU A 6 12.28 4.24 -4.18
N LYS A 7 12.34 2.91 -4.17
CA LYS A 7 12.66 2.08 -5.35
C LYS A 7 11.43 1.50 -6.03
N SER A 8 10.27 1.59 -5.38
CA SER A 8 9.01 1.17 -5.98
C SER A 8 8.51 2.33 -6.84
N ASP A 9 8.38 2.13 -8.15
CA ASP A 9 7.81 3.13 -9.03
C ASP A 9 6.33 3.32 -8.66
N PRO A 10 5.91 4.48 -8.10
CA PRO A 10 4.52 4.73 -7.76
C PRO A 10 3.61 4.74 -9.01
N TYR A 11 4.18 4.83 -10.21
CA TYR A 11 3.48 4.76 -11.49
C TYR A 11 3.37 3.33 -12.05
N ASP A 12 4.04 2.32 -11.48
CA ASP A 12 3.81 0.90 -11.78
C ASP A 12 2.57 0.35 -11.04
N THR A 13 1.64 1.25 -10.74
CA THR A 13 0.37 0.90 -10.11
C THR A 13 -0.59 0.41 -11.19
N ILE A 14 -1.10 -0.80 -11.00
CA ILE A 14 -2.09 -1.40 -11.90
C ILE A 14 -3.38 -0.57 -11.88
N ASN A 15 -3.68 0.09 -12.99
CA ASN A 15 -4.91 0.85 -13.16
C ASN A 15 -6.09 -0.07 -13.52
N VAL A 16 -6.51 -0.88 -12.55
CA VAL A 16 -7.64 -1.82 -12.67
C VAL A 16 -8.56 -1.66 -11.46
N ARG A 17 -9.81 -1.29 -11.72
CA ARG A 17 -10.82 -1.19 -10.66
C ARG A 17 -11.29 -2.58 -10.22
N LEU A 18 -11.41 -2.77 -8.91
CA LEU A 18 -12.00 -3.96 -8.30
C LEU A 18 -13.44 -4.19 -8.80
N GLY A 19 -13.88 -5.46 -8.84
CA GLY A 19 -15.24 -5.84 -9.26
C GLY A 19 -15.54 -5.65 -10.76
N THR A 20 -14.57 -5.21 -11.57
CA THR A 20 -14.77 -5.07 -13.02
C THR A 20 -14.36 -6.34 -13.77
N ASN A 21 -14.87 -6.51 -15.00
CA ASN A 21 -14.43 -7.57 -15.92
C ASN A 21 -12.91 -7.53 -16.16
N LYS A 22 -12.31 -6.33 -16.11
CA LYS A 22 -10.87 -6.12 -16.22
C LYS A 22 -10.12 -6.84 -15.08
N ALA A 23 -10.61 -6.71 -13.84
CA ALA A 23 -10.08 -7.39 -12.67
C ALA A 23 -10.35 -8.90 -12.70
N ALA A 24 -11.56 -9.32 -13.09
CA ALA A 24 -11.93 -10.74 -13.15
C ALA A 24 -11.04 -11.55 -14.11
N ILE A 25 -10.74 -10.99 -15.29
CA ILE A 25 -9.83 -11.62 -16.25
C ILE A 25 -8.41 -11.75 -15.68
N ILE A 26 -7.90 -10.72 -15.01
CA ILE A 26 -6.57 -10.78 -14.37
C ILE A 26 -6.56 -11.86 -13.28
N LYS A 27 -7.58 -11.90 -12.42
CA LYS A 27 -7.70 -12.92 -11.36
C LYS A 27 -7.61 -14.34 -11.94
N LEU A 28 -8.35 -14.61 -13.03
CA LEU A 28 -8.33 -15.91 -13.70
C LEU A 28 -6.95 -16.26 -14.26
N LEU A 29 -6.35 -15.35 -15.04
CA LEU A 29 -5.09 -15.63 -15.75
C LEU A 29 -3.86 -15.71 -14.84
N TYR A 30 -3.91 -15.09 -13.66
CA TYR A 30 -2.83 -15.11 -12.67
C TYR A 30 -3.06 -16.13 -11.54
N GLN A 31 -4.15 -16.90 -11.58
CA GLN A 31 -4.35 -18.01 -10.65
C GLN A 31 -3.31 -19.12 -10.88
N ASP A 32 -2.99 -19.40 -12.15
CA ASP A 32 -1.85 -20.21 -12.56
C ASP A 32 -1.29 -19.65 -13.88
N THR A 33 -0.09 -19.07 -13.82
CA THR A 33 0.58 -18.46 -14.96
C THR A 33 1.07 -19.47 -16.01
N ASN A 34 1.06 -20.77 -15.68
CA ASN A 34 1.39 -21.83 -16.63
C ASN A 34 0.19 -22.24 -17.50
N LEU A 35 -1.02 -21.78 -17.16
CA LEU A 35 -2.23 -22.06 -17.92
C LEU A 35 -2.54 -20.91 -18.89
N ALA A 36 -2.87 -21.28 -20.12
CA ALA A 36 -3.31 -20.36 -21.16
C ALA A 36 -4.73 -20.71 -21.60
N TYR A 37 -5.53 -19.70 -21.90
CA TYR A 37 -6.96 -19.84 -22.18
C TYR A 37 -7.32 -19.20 -23.52
N THR A 38 -8.27 -19.79 -24.24
CA THR A 38 -8.87 -19.12 -25.40
C THR A 38 -9.80 -17.99 -24.94
N PRO A 39 -10.09 -16.99 -25.80
CA PRO A 39 -11.12 -16.00 -25.51
C PRO A 39 -12.50 -16.62 -25.23
N ALA A 40 -12.79 -17.79 -25.79
CA ALA A 40 -14.04 -18.51 -25.56
C ALA A 40 -14.09 -19.10 -24.15
N ASP A 41 -13.00 -19.72 -23.69
CA ASP A 41 -12.89 -20.30 -22.35
C ASP A 41 -13.00 -19.21 -21.28
N ILE A 42 -12.27 -18.10 -21.45
CA ILE A 42 -12.32 -16.96 -20.52
C ILE A 42 -13.75 -16.41 -20.42
N ARG A 43 -14.43 -16.30 -21.57
CA ARG A 43 -15.81 -15.83 -21.62
C ARG A 43 -16.76 -16.77 -20.89
N GLU A 44 -16.61 -18.07 -21.08
CA GLU A 44 -17.45 -19.09 -20.47
C GLU A 44 -17.25 -19.15 -18.95
N VAL A 45 -16.00 -19.19 -18.50
CA VAL A 45 -15.65 -19.24 -17.07
C VAL A 45 -16.13 -17.99 -16.32
N LEU A 46 -16.06 -16.82 -16.95
CA LEU A 46 -16.41 -15.55 -16.32
C LEU A 46 -17.81 -15.03 -16.70
N ASP A 47 -18.60 -15.81 -17.45
CA ASP A 47 -19.92 -15.44 -17.99
C ASP A 47 -19.96 -14.02 -18.62
N LEU A 48 -18.96 -13.72 -19.47
CA LEU A 48 -18.81 -12.38 -20.02
C LEU A 48 -19.58 -12.19 -21.35
N PRO A 49 -20.05 -10.97 -21.65
CA PRO A 49 -20.54 -10.65 -22.98
C PRO A 49 -19.43 -10.81 -24.04
N ARG A 50 -19.78 -11.37 -25.21
CA ARG A 50 -18.82 -11.71 -26.27
C ARG A 50 -17.98 -10.52 -26.73
N GLY A 51 -18.60 -9.36 -26.94
CA GLY A 51 -17.89 -8.14 -27.40
C GLY A 51 -16.95 -7.55 -26.36
N THR A 52 -17.26 -7.74 -25.07
CA THR A 52 -16.46 -7.22 -23.95
C THR A 52 -15.17 -8.01 -23.78
N THR A 53 -15.25 -9.33 -23.86
CA THR A 53 -14.10 -10.22 -23.63
C THR A 53 -12.94 -9.91 -24.56
N SER A 54 -13.17 -9.89 -25.88
CA SER A 54 -12.12 -9.62 -26.87
C SER A 54 -11.52 -8.23 -26.70
N THR A 55 -12.34 -7.21 -26.46
CA THR A 55 -11.88 -5.83 -26.29
C THR A 55 -11.02 -5.67 -25.04
N THR A 56 -11.43 -6.29 -23.92
CA THR A 56 -10.68 -6.23 -22.66
C THR A 56 -9.36 -7.01 -22.75
N LEU A 57 -9.35 -8.19 -23.39
CA LEU A 57 -8.14 -8.97 -23.59
C LEU A 57 -7.11 -8.26 -24.46
N SER A 58 -7.53 -7.63 -25.56
CA SER A 58 -6.63 -6.83 -26.39
C SER A 58 -6.02 -5.69 -25.59
N ARG A 59 -6.82 -4.91 -24.86
CA ARG A 59 -6.31 -3.81 -24.03
C ARG A 59 -5.36 -4.29 -22.94
N HIS A 60 -5.65 -5.41 -22.28
CA HIS A 60 -4.75 -5.98 -21.27
C HIS A 60 -3.41 -6.42 -21.86
N TYR A 61 -3.44 -6.97 -23.07
CA TYR A 61 -2.24 -7.36 -23.79
C TYR A 61 -1.43 -6.12 -24.21
N ASP A 62 -2.10 -5.10 -24.76
CA ASP A 62 -1.48 -3.85 -25.18
C ASP A 62 -0.90 -3.07 -23.98
N ASP A 63 -1.58 -3.10 -22.82
CA ASP A 63 -1.12 -2.55 -21.53
C ASP A 63 0.04 -3.39 -20.92
N GLY A 64 0.43 -4.52 -21.53
CA GLY A 64 1.46 -5.42 -21.01
C GLY A 64 1.09 -6.08 -19.68
N LEU A 65 -0.20 -6.23 -19.38
CA LEU A 65 -0.70 -6.86 -18.16
C LEU A 65 -0.80 -8.38 -18.29
N ILE A 66 -0.94 -8.89 -19.52
CA ILE A 66 -1.08 -10.32 -19.81
C ILE A 66 -0.26 -10.69 -21.05
N GLY A 67 0.07 -11.97 -21.18
CA GLY A 67 0.73 -12.53 -22.35
C GLY A 67 -0.27 -13.09 -23.36
N LYS A 68 0.18 -13.24 -24.60
CA LYS A 68 -0.54 -13.93 -25.66
C LYS A 68 0.43 -14.83 -26.43
N THR A 69 0.05 -16.10 -26.58
CA THR A 69 0.80 -17.09 -27.36
C THR A 69 0.59 -16.86 -28.87
N SER A 70 1.43 -17.50 -29.70
CA SER A 70 1.28 -17.48 -31.16
C SER A 70 -0.10 -17.95 -31.64
N ASP A 71 -0.68 -18.89 -30.92
CA ASP A 71 -1.94 -19.55 -31.26
C ASP A 71 -3.15 -18.76 -30.72
N GLY A 72 -2.90 -17.62 -30.09
CA GLY A 72 -3.91 -16.67 -29.64
C GLY A 72 -4.48 -16.94 -28.25
N LEU A 73 -3.86 -17.84 -27.47
CA LEU A 73 -4.21 -18.09 -26.07
C LEU A 73 -3.61 -17.01 -25.17
N TYR A 74 -4.37 -16.60 -24.15
CA TYR A 74 -3.97 -15.58 -23.19
C TYR A 74 -3.55 -16.23 -21.86
N HIS A 75 -2.51 -15.69 -21.23
CA HIS A 75 -1.97 -16.21 -19.95
C HIS A 75 -1.44 -15.07 -19.08
N GLY A 76 -1.29 -15.31 -17.77
CA GLY A 76 -0.61 -14.38 -16.87
C GLY A 76 0.90 -14.32 -17.13
N LEU A 77 1.53 -13.19 -16.82
CA LEU A 77 2.97 -12.99 -17.00
C LEU A 77 3.70 -13.28 -15.69
N GLU A 78 4.68 -14.18 -15.73
CA GLU A 78 5.45 -14.49 -14.51
C GLU A 78 6.35 -13.35 -14.05
N SER A 79 6.77 -12.48 -14.97
CA SER A 79 7.67 -11.35 -14.68
C SER A 79 6.98 -10.14 -14.04
N ARG A 80 5.64 -10.10 -13.96
CA ARG A 80 4.84 -8.96 -13.47
C ARG A 80 4.38 -9.23 -12.03
N ASP A 81 5.28 -9.06 -11.07
CA ASP A 81 5.05 -9.37 -9.66
C ASP A 81 3.93 -8.51 -9.03
N GLU A 82 3.82 -7.26 -9.46
CA GLU A 82 2.76 -6.33 -9.09
C GLU A 82 1.39 -6.85 -9.53
N VAL A 83 1.27 -7.42 -10.74
CA VAL A 83 0.00 -7.98 -11.24
C VAL A 83 -0.37 -9.24 -10.51
N ARG A 84 0.61 -10.08 -10.19
CA ARG A 84 0.41 -11.26 -9.35
C ARG A 84 -0.03 -10.89 -7.93
N ARG A 85 0.59 -9.86 -7.34
CA ARG A 85 0.20 -9.34 -6.01
C ARG A 85 -1.23 -8.81 -6.03
N PHE A 86 -1.61 -8.07 -7.07
CA PHE A 86 -2.98 -7.60 -7.26
C PHE A 86 -3.97 -8.76 -7.45
N ALA A 87 -3.67 -9.74 -8.31
CA ALA A 87 -4.51 -10.92 -8.48
C ALA A 87 -4.72 -11.69 -7.16
N ARG A 88 -3.66 -11.82 -6.35
CA ARG A 88 -3.74 -12.46 -5.03
C ARG A 88 -4.62 -11.68 -4.06
N SER A 89 -4.62 -10.35 -4.10
CA SER A 89 -5.53 -9.56 -3.27
C SER A 89 -6.98 -9.71 -3.71
N LEU A 90 -7.25 -9.91 -5.01
CA LEU A 90 -8.60 -10.23 -5.51
C LEU A 90 -9.11 -11.57 -4.98
N VAL A 91 -8.25 -12.59 -4.91
CA VAL A 91 -8.62 -13.89 -4.33
C VAL A 91 -8.92 -13.75 -2.84
N GLN A 92 -8.08 -13.05 -2.09
CA GLN A 92 -8.31 -12.82 -0.65
C GLN A 92 -9.60 -12.06 -0.38
N LEU A 93 -9.94 -11.07 -1.21
CA LEU A 93 -11.18 -10.32 -1.08
C LEU A 93 -12.41 -11.22 -1.28
N ASP A 94 -12.35 -12.11 -2.26
CA ASP A 94 -13.41 -13.07 -2.55
C ASP A 94 -13.57 -14.12 -1.44
N ASP A 95 -12.44 -14.60 -0.89
CA ASP A 95 -12.43 -15.50 0.27
C ASP A 95 -13.07 -14.84 1.50
N MET A 96 -12.78 -13.54 1.72
CA MET A 96 -13.37 -12.77 2.81
C MET A 96 -14.87 -12.57 2.59
N ALA A 97 -15.29 -12.19 1.38
CA ALA A 97 -16.70 -12.03 1.04
C ALA A 97 -17.49 -13.34 1.18
N THR A 98 -16.88 -14.47 0.83
CA THR A 98 -17.48 -15.80 0.99
C THR A 98 -17.57 -16.21 2.46
N ARG A 99 -16.54 -15.92 3.25
CA ARG A 99 -16.50 -16.25 4.69
C ARG A 99 -17.46 -15.41 5.52
N TYR A 100 -17.62 -14.14 5.16
CA TYR A 100 -18.46 -13.17 5.85
C TYR A 100 -19.45 -12.53 4.86
N PRO A 101 -20.50 -13.27 4.44
CA PRO A 101 -21.44 -12.81 3.43
C PRO A 101 -22.34 -11.67 3.92
N ASP A 102 -22.53 -11.57 5.24
CA ASP A 102 -23.18 -10.45 5.90
C ASP A 102 -22.24 -9.95 7.00
N PRO A 103 -21.54 -8.82 6.79
CA PRO A 103 -20.65 -8.28 7.80
C PRO A 103 -21.40 -7.81 9.04
N GLY A 104 -22.75 -7.73 9.00
CA GLY A 104 -23.57 -7.20 10.10
C GLY A 104 -23.26 -5.74 10.43
N LEU A 105 -22.49 -5.07 9.55
CA LEU A 105 -22.02 -3.71 9.67
C LEU A 105 -22.31 -3.01 8.34
N THR A 106 -23.26 -2.10 8.39
CA THR A 106 -23.51 -1.08 7.39
C THR A 106 -22.62 0.13 7.66
N PRO A 107 -22.37 1.00 6.68
CA PRO A 107 -21.64 2.25 6.91
C PRO A 107 -22.26 3.11 8.03
N ASP A 108 -23.55 2.96 8.30
CA ASP A 108 -24.28 3.65 9.37
C ASP A 108 -24.05 3.03 10.77
N ASP A 109 -23.60 1.77 10.84
CA ASP A 109 -23.28 1.08 12.10
C ASP A 109 -21.89 1.47 12.65
N VAL A 110 -21.09 2.19 11.86
CA VAL A 110 -19.78 2.69 12.25
C VAL A 110 -19.94 4.16 12.66
N GLU A 111 -19.81 4.46 13.95
CA GLU A 111 -19.73 5.86 14.39
C GLU A 111 -18.50 6.51 13.73
N GLN A 112 -18.74 7.43 12.79
CA GLN A 112 -17.66 8.22 12.21
C GLN A 112 -16.99 9.03 13.31
N THR A 113 -15.78 8.63 13.67
CA THR A 113 -14.88 9.48 14.45
C THR A 113 -14.43 10.64 13.54
N GLY A 114 -15.30 11.64 13.32
CA GLY A 114 -15.05 12.62 12.26
C GLY A 114 -16.01 13.80 12.10
N GLU A 115 -17.26 13.77 12.58
CA GLU A 115 -18.11 14.98 12.62
C GLU A 115 -17.74 15.84 13.83
N GLY A 116 -16.49 16.31 13.87
CA GLY A 116 -15.99 17.11 14.99
C GLY A 116 -14.48 17.25 15.04
N ALA A 117 -13.74 16.46 14.27
CA ALA A 117 -12.30 16.64 14.11
C ALA A 117 -12.02 17.87 13.21
N ARG A 118 -12.31 19.07 13.73
CA ARG A 118 -11.65 20.29 13.26
C ARG A 118 -10.16 20.08 13.51
N LEU A 119 -9.42 19.71 12.47
CA LEU A 119 -7.98 19.89 12.48
C LEU A 119 -7.73 21.37 12.84
N PRO A 120 -7.00 21.67 13.92
CA PRO A 120 -6.73 23.05 14.31
C PRO A 120 -5.80 23.65 13.26
N HIS A 121 -6.41 24.30 12.26
CA HIS A 121 -5.73 25.28 11.44
C HIS A 121 -5.69 26.58 12.24
N ASP A 122 -4.49 27.17 12.30
CA ASP A 122 -4.17 28.46 12.91
C ASP A 122 -3.76 28.45 14.38
N ARG A 123 -2.52 27.98 14.61
CA ARG A 123 -1.70 28.45 15.73
C ARG A 123 -1.08 29.80 15.36
N ALA A 124 -1.83 30.89 15.54
CA ALA A 124 -1.27 32.23 15.64
C ALA A 124 -2.14 33.10 16.56
N GLY A 125 -1.57 33.53 17.69
CA GLY A 125 -2.14 34.57 18.54
C GLY A 125 -2.63 34.08 19.90
N ALA A 126 -1.79 34.26 20.91
CA ALA A 126 -2.14 34.15 22.32
C ALA A 126 -3.16 35.23 22.73
N ASP A 127 -4.09 34.92 23.64
CA ASP A 127 -4.06 35.48 25.01
C ASP A 127 -5.07 34.78 25.94
N SER A 128 -4.58 34.50 27.16
CA SER A 128 -5.20 34.20 28.47
C SER A 128 -6.69 33.84 28.57
N VAL A 129 -7.01 32.76 29.31
CA VAL A 129 -7.67 32.79 30.65
C VAL A 129 -7.57 31.39 31.33
N LYS A 130 -6.82 31.36 32.45
CA LYS A 130 -6.92 30.53 33.68
C LYS A 130 -6.74 29.00 33.62
N SER A 131 -5.59 28.58 34.15
CA SER A 131 -5.24 27.22 34.57
C SER A 131 -6.05 26.77 35.79
N GLU A 132 -6.72 25.62 35.68
CA GLU A 132 -7.01 24.69 36.79
C GLU A 132 -6.73 23.27 36.28
N GLU A 133 -5.50 22.84 36.59
CA GLU A 133 -4.96 21.49 36.81
C GLU A 133 -5.77 20.24 36.42
N GLU A 134 -5.32 19.54 35.38
CA GLU A 134 -5.29 18.06 35.34
C GLU A 134 -3.86 17.65 34.93
N PRO A 135 -3.15 16.80 35.69
CA PRO A 135 -1.72 16.57 35.52
C PRO A 135 -1.44 15.71 34.28
N ALA A 136 -0.48 16.15 33.47
CA ALA A 136 0.04 15.37 32.36
C ALA A 136 0.68 14.05 32.87
N PRO A 137 0.44 12.90 32.20
CA PRO A 137 1.14 11.66 32.55
C PRO A 137 2.64 11.85 32.34
N THR A 138 3.37 11.79 33.45
CA THR A 138 4.82 11.95 33.50
C THR A 138 5.45 10.56 33.43
N GLU A 139 5.52 9.94 32.24
CA GLU A 139 6.25 8.67 32.08
C GLU A 139 6.74 8.40 30.65
N TRP A 140 7.30 9.37 29.96
CA TRP A 140 8.19 9.08 28.83
C TRP A 140 9.39 10.02 28.87
N VAL A 141 10.17 9.93 29.94
CA VAL A 141 11.57 10.37 29.93
C VAL A 141 12.43 9.12 30.02
N ASP A 142 13.09 8.82 28.90
CA ASP A 142 14.15 7.83 28.82
C ASP A 142 15.21 8.20 29.86
N SER A 143 15.33 7.36 30.88
CA SER A 143 16.35 7.49 31.90
C SER A 143 17.67 7.03 31.33
N THR A 144 18.49 7.96 30.85
CA THR A 144 19.95 7.76 30.91
C THR A 144 20.48 8.68 32.00
N ASP A 145 20.79 8.03 33.10
CA ASP A 145 21.35 8.60 34.32
C ASP A 145 22.64 9.38 34.04
N THR A 146 22.79 10.43 34.83
CA THR A 146 23.91 11.36 34.89
C THR A 146 25.11 10.70 35.54
N ALA A 147 26.31 10.97 35.03
CA ALA A 147 27.50 11.02 35.87
C ALA A 147 28.47 12.13 35.40
N SER A 148 28.33 13.28 36.07
CA SER A 148 29.38 14.22 36.53
C SER A 148 30.46 14.73 35.57
N SER A 149 30.38 16.04 35.27
CA SER A 149 31.55 16.91 35.11
C SER A 149 32.21 17.16 36.50
N PRO A 150 33.47 17.62 36.60
CA PRO A 150 33.72 19.05 36.38
C PRO A 150 35.06 19.40 35.70
N ASP A 151 35.06 20.60 35.12
CA ASP A 151 36.21 21.33 34.59
C ASP A 151 37.41 21.37 35.54
N THR A 152 38.62 21.40 34.97
CA THR A 152 39.75 22.07 35.62
C THR A 152 40.60 22.78 34.57
N ASP A 153 40.90 24.01 34.93
CA ASP A 153 41.48 25.12 34.19
C ASP A 153 42.97 24.95 33.84
N SER A 154 43.47 25.89 33.03
CA SER A 154 44.88 26.34 32.91
C SER A 154 45.81 25.72 31.85
N ALA A 155 45.93 26.51 30.77
CA ALA A 155 47.16 27.19 30.32
C ALA A 155 48.28 26.47 29.51
N SER A 156 48.51 27.10 28.34
CA SER A 156 49.80 27.49 27.74
C SER A 156 50.62 26.51 26.88
N ASP A 157 50.96 27.06 25.70
CA ASP A 157 52.25 26.99 24.98
C ASP A 157 52.63 25.74 24.16
N GLY A 158 53.21 26.01 22.97
CA GLY A 158 54.17 25.10 22.33
C GLY A 158 53.88 24.60 20.90
N VAL A 159 54.16 25.46 19.91
CA VAL A 159 54.97 25.25 18.68
C VAL A 159 55.45 23.82 18.26
N SER A 160 55.43 23.57 16.93
CA SER A 160 56.26 22.63 16.11
C SER A 160 56.02 21.11 16.25
N ASP A 161 56.33 20.19 15.32
CA ASP A 161 56.87 20.09 13.95
C ASP A 161 56.95 18.56 13.63
N ASP A 162 57.17 18.18 12.36
CA ASP A 162 57.59 16.85 11.86
C ASP A 162 56.55 15.70 11.92
N GLY A 163 56.31 14.89 10.89
CA GLY A 163 57.20 14.42 9.84
C GLY A 163 57.33 12.89 9.92
N ARG A 164 56.45 12.14 9.22
CA ARG A 164 56.76 10.86 8.53
C ARG A 164 55.55 10.23 7.87
#